data_AF-A0A5C6QC30-F1
#
_entry.id   AF-A0A5C6QC30-F1
#
_cell.length_a   1.000
_cell.length_b   1.000
_cell.length_c   1.000
_cell.angle_alpha   90.00
_cell.angle_beta   90.00
_cell.angle_gamma   90.00
#
_symmetry.space_group_name_H-M   'P 1'
#
loop_
_entity.id
_entity.type
_entity.pdbx_description
1 polymer ?
#
loop_
_entity_poly.entity_id
_entity_poly.type
_entity_poly.pdbx_seq_one_letter_code
_entity_poly.pdbx_strand_id
1 'polypeptide(L)'
;MKYMLRTLVSVSLLLSVALSSHAAVILQYHHVSDSTPASTSISPKQFEVHLQYLKDNNFKVVPLSELIEGIKNQQALPDKSVAITFDDAYIDVLTQAKPILDKFAFPYTIYVNPGIIARNEKNDASHYLSWIQLKALSDEGVIIANHGYEHDSMARITDGLTQAQWLRKQTELLLKAEAVIKENTGQSWRYYAYPYGEYDIAIQAWAKENDFVAFSQQSGAIDLSTDLTSVPRFPASKPYDKISGLRDKLNSLAFNIRLEGEQAETIFKHKEAKSINFAIETGDFYKSALNCYISGLGKQKITWNDDKSFSINFSKDLPIGRVRANCTAASISKPGRYYWYSKPWFILKDDGSWYHL
;
A
#
# COMPACT_ATOMS: atom_id res chain seq x y z
N MET A 1 21.40 71.25 -2.40
CA MET A 1 21.74 69.93 -2.98
C MET A 1 20.78 68.90 -2.38
N LYS A 2 19.64 68.63 -3.04
CA LYS A 2 18.59 67.74 -2.54
C LYS A 2 18.93 66.30 -2.92
N TYR A 3 19.19 65.44 -1.94
CA TYR A 3 19.33 64.00 -2.16
C TYR A 3 17.93 63.37 -2.25
N MET A 4 17.54 62.94 -3.45
CA MET A 4 16.40 62.06 -3.68
C MET A 4 16.76 60.65 -3.18
N LEU A 5 16.13 60.22 -2.09
CA LEU A 5 16.16 58.82 -1.68
C LEU A 5 15.17 58.05 -2.56
N ARG A 6 15.69 57.27 -3.52
CA ARG A 6 14.90 56.34 -4.33
C ARG A 6 14.62 55.09 -3.51
N THR A 7 13.39 54.94 -3.03
CA THR A 7 12.90 53.70 -2.42
C THR A 7 12.76 52.64 -3.51
N LEU A 8 13.68 51.67 -3.55
CA LEU A 8 13.50 50.44 -4.33
C LEU A 8 12.44 49.60 -3.60
N VAL A 9 11.24 49.50 -4.19
CA VAL A 9 10.25 48.50 -3.77
C VAL A 9 10.61 47.20 -4.48
N SER A 10 11.34 46.32 -3.79
CA SER A 10 11.48 44.93 -4.23
C SER A 10 10.12 44.25 -4.10
N VAL A 11 9.45 44.05 -5.23
CA VAL A 11 8.29 43.16 -5.32
C VAL A 11 8.83 41.74 -5.24
N SER A 12 8.91 41.20 -4.02
CA SER A 12 9.10 39.77 -3.81
C SER A 12 7.87 39.06 -4.33
N LEU A 13 7.97 38.51 -5.55
CA LEU A 13 6.99 37.60 -6.11
C LEU A 13 7.06 36.31 -5.28
N LEU A 14 6.30 36.26 -4.19
CA LEU A 14 5.98 35.02 -3.49
C LEU A 14 5.18 34.17 -4.48
N LEU A 15 5.88 33.32 -5.26
CA LEU A 15 5.27 32.14 -5.84
C LEU A 15 4.77 31.31 -4.67
N SER A 16 3.54 31.58 -4.28
CA SER A 16 2.76 30.69 -3.45
C SER A 16 2.42 29.53 -4.38
N VAL A 17 3.35 28.61 -4.57
CA VAL A 17 2.99 27.27 -5.03
C VAL A 17 2.12 26.75 -3.89
N ALA A 18 0.81 26.96 -4.02
CA ALA A 18 -0.16 26.24 -3.24
C ALA A 18 0.12 24.76 -3.54
N LEU A 19 0.92 24.13 -2.68
CA LEU A 19 1.16 22.70 -2.65
C LEU A 19 -0.19 22.06 -2.43
N SER A 20 -0.91 21.87 -3.53
CA SER A 20 -2.12 21.07 -3.52
C SER A 20 -1.63 19.63 -3.45
N SER A 21 -1.20 19.22 -2.25
CA SER A 21 -0.97 17.80 -1.96
C SER A 21 -2.33 17.15 -2.00
N HIS A 22 -2.63 16.58 -3.16
CA HIS A 22 -3.77 15.71 -3.36
C HIS A 22 -3.31 14.31 -3.04
N ALA A 23 -4.06 13.65 -2.16
CA ALA A 23 -3.81 12.28 -1.79
C ALA A 23 -4.61 11.36 -2.72
N ALA A 24 -4.04 10.20 -3.04
CA ALA A 24 -4.71 9.14 -3.75
C ALA A 24 -4.85 7.89 -2.87
N VAL A 25 -5.75 7.00 -3.25
CA VAL A 25 -6.03 5.75 -2.52
C VAL A 25 -5.81 4.57 -3.45
N ILE A 26 -5.07 3.56 -2.98
CA ILE A 26 -4.95 2.29 -3.69
C ILE A 26 -5.79 1.25 -2.95
N LEU A 27 -6.75 0.64 -3.64
CA LEU A 27 -7.58 -0.44 -3.11
C LEU A 27 -6.96 -1.79 -3.48
N GLN A 28 -6.96 -2.70 -2.51
CA GLN A 28 -6.49 -4.08 -2.68
C GLN A 28 -7.66 -5.05 -2.54
N TYR A 29 -7.83 -5.89 -3.54
CA TYR A 29 -8.73 -7.04 -3.60
C TYR A 29 -7.93 -8.31 -3.91
N HIS A 30 -8.55 -9.47 -3.73
CA HIS A 30 -8.02 -10.74 -4.25
C HIS A 30 -9.12 -11.44 -5.04
N HIS A 31 -10.13 -11.93 -4.33
CA HIS A 31 -11.30 -12.59 -4.94
C HIS A 31 -12.50 -11.67 -5.04
N VAL A 32 -13.23 -11.78 -6.14
CA VAL A 32 -14.60 -11.28 -6.29
C VAL A 32 -15.53 -12.50 -6.43
N SER A 33 -15.90 -13.09 -5.30
CA SER A 33 -16.63 -14.36 -5.24
C SER A 33 -17.39 -14.52 -3.93
N ASP A 34 -18.51 -15.23 -3.99
CA ASP A 34 -19.31 -15.65 -2.83
C ASP A 34 -18.89 -17.01 -2.24
N SER A 35 -18.00 -17.74 -2.93
CA SER A 35 -17.68 -19.14 -2.64
C SER A 35 -16.26 -19.38 -2.12
N THR A 36 -15.40 -18.36 -2.16
CA THR A 36 -14.01 -18.41 -1.71
C THR A 36 -13.88 -17.97 -0.25
N PRO A 37 -12.74 -18.22 0.42
CA PRO A 37 -12.55 -17.86 1.82
C PRO A 37 -12.85 -16.38 2.09
N ALA A 38 -13.68 -16.11 3.09
CA ALA A 38 -14.19 -14.77 3.33
C ALA A 38 -13.07 -13.75 3.58
N SER A 39 -11.97 -14.12 4.25
CA SER A 39 -10.86 -13.22 4.60
C SER A 39 -10.21 -12.48 3.43
N THR A 40 -10.35 -12.98 2.20
CA THR A 40 -9.78 -12.40 0.97
C THR A 40 -10.83 -12.18 -0.12
N SER A 41 -12.12 -12.27 0.24
CA SER A 41 -13.21 -12.23 -0.73
C SER A 41 -14.18 -11.08 -0.49
N ILE A 42 -14.66 -10.49 -1.58
CA ILE A 42 -15.83 -9.62 -1.64
C ILE A 42 -16.85 -10.27 -2.58
N SER A 43 -18.15 -10.18 -2.29
CA SER A 43 -19.15 -10.70 -3.24
C SER A 43 -19.18 -9.83 -4.50
N PRO A 44 -19.50 -10.38 -5.68
CA PRO A 44 -19.69 -9.57 -6.89
C PRO A 44 -20.68 -8.44 -6.67
N LYS A 45 -21.75 -8.68 -5.89
CA LYS A 45 -22.74 -7.64 -5.58
C LYS A 45 -22.15 -6.51 -4.74
N GLN A 46 -21.37 -6.82 -3.71
CA GLN A 46 -20.75 -5.81 -2.85
C GLN A 46 -19.63 -5.07 -3.58
N PHE A 47 -18.92 -5.75 -4.49
CA PHE A 47 -17.93 -5.13 -5.36
C PHE A 47 -18.56 -4.12 -6.34
N GLU A 48 -19.69 -4.45 -6.96
CA GLU A 48 -20.46 -3.50 -7.79
C GLU A 48 -20.90 -2.27 -6.97
N VAL A 49 -21.29 -2.46 -5.71
CA VAL A 49 -21.61 -1.37 -4.79
C VAL A 49 -20.40 -0.48 -4.49
N HIS A 50 -19.19 -1.05 -4.38
CA HIS A 50 -17.96 -0.25 -4.27
C HIS A 50 -17.72 0.62 -5.50
N LEU A 51 -17.83 0.05 -6.70
CA LEU A 51 -17.56 0.81 -7.94
C LEU A 51 -18.64 1.87 -8.20
N GLN A 52 -19.90 1.56 -7.90
CA GLN A 52 -20.99 2.53 -7.98
C GLN A 52 -20.75 3.69 -7.01
N TYR A 53 -20.29 3.42 -5.78
CA TYR A 53 -19.94 4.47 -4.83
C TYR A 53 -18.83 5.39 -5.36
N LEU A 54 -17.79 4.83 -6.00
CA LEU A 54 -16.72 5.63 -6.62
C LEU A 54 -17.30 6.58 -7.68
N LYS A 55 -18.16 6.06 -8.57
CA LYS A 55 -18.83 6.84 -9.61
C LYS A 55 -19.72 7.94 -9.02
N ASP A 56 -20.62 7.59 -8.09
CA ASP A 56 -21.60 8.52 -7.52
C ASP A 56 -20.96 9.65 -6.70
N ASN A 57 -19.75 9.42 -6.18
CA ASN A 57 -19.02 10.39 -5.35
C ASN A 57 -17.88 11.10 -6.09
N ASN A 58 -17.84 10.98 -7.42
CA ASN A 58 -16.88 11.64 -8.31
C ASN A 58 -15.42 11.27 -7.99
N PHE A 59 -15.15 10.01 -7.65
CA PHE A 59 -13.79 9.48 -7.61
C PHE A 59 -13.28 9.23 -9.02
N LYS A 60 -12.00 9.51 -9.24
CA LYS A 60 -11.31 9.27 -10.50
C LYS A 60 -10.55 7.96 -10.38
N VAL A 61 -11.07 6.90 -11.00
CA VAL A 61 -10.32 5.65 -11.07
C VAL A 61 -9.32 5.74 -12.20
N VAL A 62 -8.03 5.68 -11.87
CA VAL A 62 -6.92 5.87 -12.81
C VAL A 62 -6.02 4.64 -12.82
N PRO A 63 -5.26 4.38 -13.91
CA PRO A 63 -4.26 3.33 -13.93
C PRO A 63 -3.27 3.53 -12.78
N LEU A 64 -2.83 2.43 -12.16
CA LEU A 64 -1.86 2.52 -11.07
C LEU A 64 -0.58 3.27 -11.47
N SER A 65 -0.16 3.10 -12.73
CA SER A 65 1.01 3.77 -13.29
C SER A 65 0.93 5.29 -13.23
N GLU A 66 -0.24 5.89 -13.47
CA GLU A 66 -0.41 7.34 -13.41
C GLU A 66 -0.10 7.89 -12.01
N LEU A 67 -0.54 7.19 -10.96
CA LEU A 67 -0.27 7.60 -9.58
C LEU A 67 1.22 7.47 -9.25
N ILE A 68 1.84 6.37 -9.64
CA ILE A 68 3.22 6.07 -9.31
C ILE A 68 4.18 6.97 -10.11
N GLU A 69 3.92 7.20 -11.39
CA GLU A 69 4.67 8.15 -12.21
C GLU A 69 4.50 9.57 -11.69
N GLY A 70 3.30 9.96 -11.25
CA GLY A 70 3.06 11.24 -10.60
C GLY A 70 3.95 11.43 -9.36
N ILE A 71 4.04 10.43 -8.48
CA ILE A 71 4.92 10.47 -7.30
C ILE A 71 6.40 10.52 -7.71
N LYS A 72 6.84 9.64 -8.63
CA LYS A 72 8.23 9.60 -9.12
C LYS A 72 8.66 10.95 -9.72
N ASN A 73 7.77 11.59 -10.46
CA ASN A 73 8.03 12.86 -11.16
C ASN A 73 7.66 14.10 -10.33
N GLN A 74 7.24 13.93 -9.06
CA GLN A 74 6.80 15.01 -8.18
C GLN A 74 5.68 15.88 -8.81
N GLN A 75 4.79 15.24 -9.59
CA GLN A 75 3.63 15.86 -10.21
C GLN A 75 2.41 15.68 -9.30
N ALA A 76 1.67 16.77 -9.08
CA ALA A 76 0.49 16.74 -8.24
C ALA A 76 -0.51 15.67 -8.71
N LEU A 77 -0.90 14.78 -7.80
CA LEU A 77 -1.94 13.80 -8.07
C LEU A 77 -3.29 14.54 -8.22
N PRO A 78 -4.25 14.03 -9.00
CA PRO A 78 -5.60 14.58 -8.97
C PRO A 78 -6.29 14.26 -7.63
N ASP A 79 -7.13 15.16 -7.12
CA ASP A 79 -7.94 14.85 -5.93
C ASP A 79 -8.93 13.73 -6.22
N LYS A 80 -9.27 12.96 -5.19
CA LYS A 80 -10.15 11.79 -5.27
C LYS A 80 -9.68 10.74 -6.30
N SER A 81 -8.38 10.65 -6.55
CA SER A 81 -7.84 9.58 -7.38
C SER A 81 -7.78 8.25 -6.64
N VAL A 82 -8.16 7.18 -7.34
CA VAL A 82 -8.18 5.81 -6.81
C VAL A 82 -7.55 4.88 -7.83
N ALA A 83 -6.71 3.94 -7.39
CA ALA A 83 -6.29 2.79 -8.19
C ALA A 83 -6.90 1.51 -7.61
N ILE A 84 -7.29 0.59 -8.48
CA ILE A 84 -7.83 -0.72 -8.12
C ILE A 84 -6.79 -1.79 -8.42
N THR A 85 -6.46 -2.60 -7.42
CA THR A 85 -5.47 -3.68 -7.55
C THR A 85 -6.06 -5.01 -7.08
N PHE A 86 -5.69 -6.09 -7.77
CA PHE A 86 -6.00 -7.47 -7.43
C PHE A 86 -4.71 -8.24 -7.24
N ASP A 87 -4.59 -8.99 -6.15
CA ASP A 87 -3.47 -9.88 -5.90
C ASP A 87 -3.81 -11.31 -6.37
N ASP A 88 -2.78 -12.16 -6.52
CA ASP A 88 -2.81 -13.60 -6.80
C ASP A 88 -3.31 -14.08 -8.18
N ALA A 89 -3.90 -13.22 -9.01
CA ALA A 89 -4.38 -13.57 -10.35
C ALA A 89 -5.49 -14.66 -10.38
N TYR A 90 -6.45 -14.59 -9.46
CA TYR A 90 -7.56 -15.54 -9.45
C TYR A 90 -8.48 -15.40 -10.67
N ILE A 91 -9.02 -16.53 -11.13
CA ILE A 91 -9.91 -16.62 -12.31
C ILE A 91 -11.22 -15.84 -12.12
N ASP A 92 -11.67 -15.64 -10.89
CA ASP A 92 -12.85 -14.83 -10.57
C ASP A 92 -12.64 -13.33 -10.84
N VAL A 93 -11.40 -12.85 -10.92
CA VAL A 93 -11.11 -11.49 -11.41
C VAL A 93 -11.58 -11.34 -12.86
N LEU A 94 -11.35 -12.34 -13.70
CA LEU A 94 -11.81 -12.33 -15.09
C LEU A 94 -13.32 -12.60 -15.19
N THR A 95 -13.82 -13.61 -14.47
CA THR A 95 -15.20 -14.09 -14.67
C THR A 95 -16.26 -13.29 -13.90
N GLN A 96 -15.89 -12.63 -12.80
CA GLN A 96 -16.81 -11.86 -11.95
C GLN A 96 -16.45 -10.38 -11.89
N ALA A 97 -15.18 -10.03 -11.65
CA ALA A 97 -14.79 -8.62 -11.46
C ALA A 97 -14.78 -7.83 -12.77
N LYS A 98 -14.16 -8.37 -13.83
CA LYS A 98 -14.00 -7.69 -15.13
C LYS A 98 -15.33 -7.22 -15.73
N PRO A 99 -16.40 -8.04 -15.83
CA PRO A 99 -17.68 -7.57 -16.37
C PRO A 99 -18.28 -6.41 -15.59
N ILE A 100 -17.98 -6.29 -14.28
CA ILE A 100 -18.42 -5.17 -13.47
C ILE A 100 -17.53 -3.95 -13.76
N LEU A 101 -16.20 -4.11 -13.75
CA LEU A 101 -15.24 -3.03 -14.07
C LEU A 101 -15.48 -2.41 -15.45
N ASP A 102 -15.78 -3.23 -16.46
CA ASP A 102 -16.06 -2.81 -17.83
C ASP A 102 -17.30 -1.87 -17.90
N LYS A 103 -18.35 -2.11 -17.09
CA LYS A 103 -19.54 -1.22 -17.03
C LYS A 103 -19.18 0.21 -16.57
N PHE A 104 -18.11 0.35 -15.80
CA PHE A 104 -17.63 1.62 -15.28
C PHE A 104 -16.45 2.19 -16.08
N ALA A 105 -15.90 1.42 -17.04
CA ALA A 105 -14.65 1.71 -17.73
C ALA A 105 -13.49 2.01 -16.76
N PHE A 106 -13.41 1.26 -15.66
CA PHE A 106 -12.41 1.48 -14.61
C PHE A 106 -11.15 0.64 -14.85
N PRO A 107 -9.96 1.27 -14.93
CA PRO A 107 -8.70 0.55 -15.05
C PRO A 107 -8.34 -0.17 -13.76
N TYR A 108 -7.54 -1.22 -13.87
CA TYR A 108 -7.09 -2.01 -12.73
C TYR A 108 -5.74 -2.68 -12.99
N THR A 109 -5.14 -3.19 -11.92
CA THR A 109 -3.86 -3.90 -11.93
C THR A 109 -4.05 -5.29 -11.33
N ILE A 110 -3.40 -6.30 -11.92
CA ILE A 110 -3.32 -7.66 -11.38
C ILE A 110 -1.86 -7.96 -11.03
N TYR A 111 -1.58 -8.28 -9.77
CA TYR A 111 -0.30 -8.82 -9.34
C TYR A 111 -0.33 -10.35 -9.48
N VAL A 112 0.68 -10.92 -10.13
CA VAL A 112 0.69 -12.34 -10.53
C VAL A 112 1.88 -13.11 -9.95
N ASN A 113 1.69 -14.42 -9.79
CA ASN A 113 2.73 -15.36 -9.37
C ASN A 113 3.05 -16.34 -10.51
N PRO A 114 4.09 -16.10 -11.33
CA PRO A 114 4.39 -16.93 -12.48
C PRO A 114 4.56 -18.43 -12.21
N GLY A 115 5.16 -18.79 -11.07
CA GLY A 115 5.32 -20.20 -10.66
C GLY A 115 4.00 -20.89 -10.36
N ILE A 116 3.07 -20.18 -9.69
CA ILE A 116 1.72 -20.68 -9.41
C ILE A 116 0.93 -20.85 -10.71
N ILE A 117 0.97 -19.86 -11.61
CA ILE A 117 0.27 -19.91 -12.90
C ILE A 117 0.80 -21.10 -13.72
N ALA A 118 2.12 -21.25 -13.87
CA ALA A 118 2.72 -22.32 -14.64
C ALA A 118 2.34 -23.73 -14.15
N ARG A 119 2.18 -23.92 -12.83
CA ARG A 119 1.73 -25.20 -12.26
C ARG A 119 0.27 -25.51 -12.55
N ASN A 120 -0.56 -24.48 -12.73
CA ASN A 120 -2.00 -24.63 -12.91
C ASN A 120 -2.46 -24.46 -14.37
N GLU A 121 -1.58 -24.04 -15.27
CA GLU A 121 -1.91 -23.72 -16.66
C GLU A 121 -2.52 -24.89 -17.45
N LYS A 122 -2.15 -26.13 -17.11
CA LYS A 122 -2.68 -27.36 -17.73
C LYS A 122 -3.92 -27.92 -17.02
N ASN A 123 -4.44 -27.23 -16.01
CA ASN A 123 -5.58 -27.66 -15.24
C ASN A 123 -6.81 -26.81 -15.62
N ASP A 124 -7.76 -27.41 -16.34
CA ASP A 124 -9.00 -26.73 -16.73
C ASP A 124 -9.87 -26.30 -15.53
N ALA A 125 -9.65 -26.90 -14.36
CA ALA A 125 -10.28 -26.54 -13.10
C ALA A 125 -9.43 -25.56 -12.25
N SER A 126 -8.41 -24.93 -12.85
CA SER A 126 -7.57 -23.93 -12.19
C SER A 126 -8.38 -22.77 -11.62
N HIS A 127 -8.06 -22.37 -10.39
CA HIS A 127 -8.59 -21.15 -9.78
C HIS A 127 -7.78 -19.89 -10.15
N TYR A 128 -6.76 -20.02 -11.01
CA TYR A 128 -5.86 -18.96 -11.45
C TYR A 128 -6.00 -18.68 -12.94
N LEU A 129 -5.77 -17.43 -13.32
CA LEU A 129 -5.69 -17.00 -14.71
C LEU A 129 -4.51 -17.66 -15.43
N SER A 130 -4.72 -18.08 -16.67
CA SER A 130 -3.65 -18.54 -17.57
C SER A 130 -2.91 -17.37 -18.21
N TRP A 131 -1.72 -17.62 -18.78
CA TRP A 131 -0.99 -16.58 -19.51
C TRP A 131 -1.74 -16.07 -20.75
N ILE A 132 -2.50 -16.93 -21.43
CA ILE A 132 -3.35 -16.52 -22.55
C ILE A 132 -4.39 -15.50 -22.08
N GLN A 133 -5.03 -15.75 -20.93
CA GLN A 133 -6.02 -14.83 -20.35
C GLN A 133 -5.36 -13.52 -19.88
N LEU A 134 -4.21 -13.60 -19.19
CA LEU A 134 -3.46 -12.44 -18.72
C LEU A 134 -2.95 -11.58 -19.89
N LYS A 135 -2.52 -12.19 -20.99
CA LYS A 135 -2.13 -11.49 -22.22
C LYS A 135 -3.32 -10.74 -22.82
N ALA A 136 -4.49 -11.38 -22.94
CA ALA A 136 -5.69 -10.71 -23.43
C ALA A 136 -6.07 -9.50 -22.57
N LEU A 137 -6.02 -9.63 -21.24
CA LEU A 137 -6.25 -8.51 -20.32
C LEU A 137 -5.21 -7.40 -20.47
N SER A 138 -3.93 -7.77 -20.61
CA SER A 138 -2.84 -6.83 -20.88
C SER A 138 -3.06 -6.04 -22.17
N ASP A 139 -3.55 -6.70 -23.24
CA ASP A 139 -3.83 -6.05 -24.53
C ASP A 139 -5.00 -5.06 -24.44
N GLU A 140 -5.90 -5.23 -23.47
CA GLU A 140 -6.96 -4.29 -23.12
C GLU A 140 -6.48 -3.15 -22.18
N GLY A 141 -5.20 -3.13 -21.81
CA GLY A 141 -4.59 -2.09 -20.97
C GLY A 141 -4.58 -2.40 -19.48
N VAL A 142 -4.91 -3.62 -19.06
CA VAL A 142 -4.75 -4.06 -17.65
C VAL A 142 -3.25 -4.16 -17.34
N ILE A 143 -2.84 -3.59 -16.22
CA ILE A 143 -1.45 -3.71 -15.75
C ILE A 143 -1.27 -5.09 -15.14
N ILE A 144 -0.32 -5.87 -15.66
CA ILE A 144 0.12 -7.15 -15.09
C ILE A 144 1.46 -6.92 -14.39
N ALA A 145 1.46 -7.10 -13.08
CA ALA A 145 2.57 -6.77 -12.19
C ALA A 145 2.97 -7.97 -11.32
N ASN A 146 4.03 -7.84 -10.54
CA ASN A 146 4.72 -8.96 -9.93
C ASN A 146 4.30 -9.18 -8.48
N HIS A 147 3.93 -10.42 -8.13
CA HIS A 147 3.62 -10.81 -6.75
C HIS A 147 4.65 -11.81 -6.19
N GLY A 148 5.85 -11.87 -6.77
CA GLY A 148 6.85 -12.91 -6.51
C GLY A 148 6.62 -14.16 -7.35
N TYR A 149 7.60 -15.05 -7.41
CA TYR A 149 7.50 -16.25 -8.26
C TYR A 149 6.53 -17.30 -7.70
N GLU A 150 6.61 -17.59 -6.40
CA GLU A 150 5.84 -18.66 -5.72
C GLU A 150 4.90 -18.17 -4.61
N HIS A 151 4.68 -16.85 -4.49
CA HIS A 151 3.98 -16.25 -3.34
C HIS A 151 4.73 -16.44 -2.00
N ASP A 152 6.06 -16.55 -2.07
CA ASP A 152 6.94 -16.62 -0.89
C ASP A 152 7.10 -15.24 -0.23
N SER A 153 7.14 -15.21 1.10
CA SER A 153 7.51 -14.01 1.84
C SER A 153 9.02 -13.78 1.78
N MET A 154 9.46 -12.63 1.27
CA MET A 154 10.87 -12.25 1.29
C MET A 154 11.40 -12.02 2.72
N ALA A 155 10.54 -11.74 3.69
CA ALA A 155 10.93 -11.51 5.09
C ALA A 155 11.21 -12.83 5.84
N ARG A 156 10.59 -13.93 5.42
CA ARG A 156 10.64 -15.22 6.12
C ARG A 156 11.80 -16.07 5.63
N ILE A 157 12.97 -15.88 6.21
CA ILE A 157 14.15 -16.71 5.90
C ILE A 157 13.89 -18.18 6.27
N THR A 158 14.02 -19.08 5.30
CA THR A 158 13.91 -20.53 5.47
C THR A 158 15.24 -21.24 5.22
N ASP A 159 15.25 -22.58 5.37
CA ASP A 159 16.34 -23.47 4.93
C ASP A 159 17.70 -23.23 5.60
N GLY A 160 17.73 -22.58 6.77
CA GLY A 160 18.98 -22.28 7.49
C GLY A 160 19.90 -21.30 6.75
N LEU A 161 19.37 -20.57 5.77
CA LEU A 161 20.14 -19.62 4.98
C LEU A 161 20.50 -18.38 5.80
N THR A 162 21.67 -17.81 5.52
CA THR A 162 21.97 -16.44 5.97
C THR A 162 21.09 -15.43 5.24
N GLN A 163 20.89 -14.24 5.83
CA GLN A 163 20.11 -13.16 5.20
C GLN A 163 20.61 -12.82 3.79
N ALA A 164 21.94 -12.78 3.58
CA ALA A 164 22.52 -12.51 2.27
C ALA A 164 22.23 -13.61 1.23
N GLN A 165 22.28 -14.88 1.62
CA GLN A 165 21.94 -16.00 0.74
C GLN A 165 20.45 -16.01 0.40
N TRP A 166 19.60 -15.75 1.40
CA TRP A 166 18.16 -15.64 1.23
C TRP A 166 17.80 -14.51 0.27
N LEU A 167 18.33 -13.31 0.49
CA LEU A 167 18.06 -12.16 -0.37
C LEU A 167 18.52 -12.40 -1.80
N ARG A 168 19.67 -13.08 -2.01
CA ARG A 168 20.12 -13.49 -3.36
C ARG A 168 19.13 -14.44 -4.02
N LYS A 169 18.70 -15.51 -3.33
CA LYS A 169 17.70 -16.47 -3.83
C LYS A 169 16.40 -15.75 -4.21
N GLN A 170 15.91 -14.86 -3.34
CA GLN A 170 14.69 -14.08 -3.59
C GLN A 170 14.87 -13.10 -4.76
N THR A 171 16.05 -12.49 -4.91
CA THR A 171 16.39 -11.63 -6.07
C THR A 171 16.26 -12.41 -7.37
N GLU A 172 16.87 -13.59 -7.45
CA GLU A 172 16.82 -14.44 -8.65
C GLU A 172 15.38 -14.82 -9.01
N LEU A 173 14.58 -15.23 -8.01
CA LEU A 173 13.17 -15.59 -8.22
C LEU A 173 12.32 -14.39 -8.66
N LEU A 174 12.51 -13.22 -8.04
CA LEU A 174 11.71 -12.04 -8.34
C LEU A 174 12.05 -11.44 -9.71
N LEU A 175 13.33 -11.43 -10.11
CA LEU A 175 13.76 -11.04 -11.46
C LEU A 175 13.32 -12.05 -12.51
N LYS A 176 13.31 -13.35 -12.18
CA LYS A 176 12.71 -14.38 -13.04
C LYS A 176 11.22 -14.12 -13.22
N ALA A 177 10.48 -13.76 -12.17
CA ALA A 177 9.07 -13.42 -12.27
C ALA A 177 8.83 -12.22 -13.20
N GLU A 178 9.61 -11.14 -13.07
CA GLU A 178 9.57 -10.00 -14.01
C GLU A 178 9.81 -10.44 -15.46
N ALA A 179 10.83 -11.28 -15.69
CA ALA A 179 11.17 -11.75 -17.03
C ALA A 179 10.03 -12.56 -17.66
N VAL A 180 9.39 -13.44 -16.90
CA VAL A 180 8.25 -14.24 -17.37
C VAL A 180 7.03 -13.35 -17.66
N ILE A 181 6.75 -12.36 -16.80
CA ILE A 181 5.68 -11.38 -17.06
C ILE A 181 5.95 -10.66 -18.39
N LYS A 182 7.17 -10.14 -18.57
CA LYS A 182 7.57 -9.45 -19.80
C LYS A 182 7.48 -10.32 -21.04
N GLU A 183 7.90 -11.58 -20.96
CA GLU A 183 7.82 -12.53 -22.06
C GLU A 183 6.36 -12.78 -22.48
N ASN A 184 5.45 -12.94 -21.51
CA ASN A 184 4.08 -13.32 -21.78
C ASN A 184 3.17 -12.13 -22.11
N THR A 185 3.44 -10.93 -21.56
CA THR A 185 2.55 -9.76 -21.68
C THR A 185 3.17 -8.59 -22.43
N GLY A 186 4.50 -8.57 -22.58
CA GLY A 186 5.24 -7.40 -23.06
C GLY A 186 5.44 -6.31 -22.00
N GLN A 187 4.90 -6.48 -20.79
CA GLN A 187 4.97 -5.49 -19.70
C GLN A 187 6.11 -5.81 -18.72
N SER A 188 6.78 -4.77 -18.21
CA SER A 188 7.64 -4.88 -17.03
C SER A 188 7.63 -3.55 -16.30
N TRP A 189 6.69 -3.41 -15.38
CA TRP A 189 6.49 -2.18 -14.61
C TRP A 189 7.47 -2.07 -13.43
N ARG A 190 8.10 -3.18 -13.05
CA ARG A 190 8.84 -3.32 -11.78
C ARG A 190 7.99 -2.91 -10.57
N TYR A 191 6.70 -3.23 -10.64
CA TYR A 191 5.75 -3.09 -9.54
C TYR A 191 5.66 -4.42 -8.82
N TYR A 192 6.02 -4.43 -7.54
CA TYR A 192 6.07 -5.62 -6.72
C TYR A 192 5.14 -5.53 -5.52
N ALA A 193 4.07 -6.31 -5.49
CA ALA A 193 3.30 -6.46 -4.27
C ALA A 193 3.96 -7.50 -3.37
N TYR A 194 4.29 -7.14 -2.12
CA TYR A 194 4.84 -8.09 -1.16
C TYR A 194 3.78 -9.16 -0.81
N PRO A 195 4.06 -10.47 -1.02
CA PRO A 195 3.23 -11.52 -0.46
C PRO A 195 3.03 -11.28 1.03
N TYR A 196 1.77 -11.40 1.48
CA TYR A 196 1.37 -11.16 2.87
C TYR A 196 1.56 -9.73 3.40
N GLY A 197 2.07 -8.81 2.58
CA GLY A 197 2.47 -7.46 2.97
C GLY A 197 3.72 -7.40 3.83
N GLU A 198 4.52 -8.47 3.87
CA GLU A 198 5.68 -8.61 4.75
C GLU A 198 6.97 -8.09 4.09
N TYR A 199 7.67 -7.21 4.80
CA TYR A 199 8.94 -6.62 4.38
C TYR A 199 9.76 -6.21 5.60
N ASP A 200 11.05 -5.97 5.42
CA ASP A 200 11.97 -5.37 6.40
C ASP A 200 12.84 -4.29 5.73
N ILE A 201 13.73 -3.66 6.51
CA ILE A 201 14.60 -2.58 6.01
C ILE A 201 15.52 -3.08 4.89
N ALA A 202 16.05 -4.31 4.99
CA ALA A 202 16.94 -4.87 3.98
C ALA A 202 16.20 -5.10 2.65
N ILE A 203 14.95 -5.56 2.71
CA ILE A 203 14.07 -5.75 1.54
C ILE A 203 13.68 -4.41 0.91
N GLN A 204 13.41 -3.38 1.72
CA GLN A 204 13.15 -2.04 1.21
C GLN A 204 14.38 -1.45 0.50
N ALA A 205 15.57 -1.60 1.09
CA ALA A 205 16.83 -1.19 0.47
C ALA A 205 17.05 -1.92 -0.86
N TRP A 206 16.83 -3.24 -0.87
CA TRP A 206 16.90 -4.05 -2.08
C TRP A 206 15.92 -3.56 -3.17
N ALA A 207 14.66 -3.28 -2.82
CA ALA A 207 13.66 -2.82 -3.78
C ALA A 207 14.11 -1.50 -4.43
N LYS A 208 14.63 -0.57 -3.63
CA LYS A 208 15.19 0.69 -4.12
C LYS A 208 16.40 0.50 -5.03
N GLU A 209 17.37 -0.31 -4.63
CA GLU A 209 18.59 -0.59 -5.40
C GLU A 209 18.29 -1.27 -6.74
N ASN A 210 17.19 -2.01 -6.82
CA ASN A 210 16.74 -2.71 -8.01
C ASN A 210 15.59 -1.99 -8.72
N ASP A 211 15.37 -0.69 -8.50
CA ASP A 211 14.34 0.12 -9.19
C ASP A 211 12.94 -0.52 -9.20
N PHE A 212 12.56 -1.14 -8.08
CA PHE A 212 11.21 -1.62 -7.85
C PHE A 212 10.39 -0.59 -7.07
N VAL A 213 9.14 -0.42 -7.48
CA VAL A 213 8.11 0.17 -6.61
C VAL A 213 7.40 -0.98 -5.93
N ALA A 214 7.39 -0.97 -4.61
CA ALA A 214 6.90 -2.08 -3.82
C ALA A 214 5.66 -1.70 -2.99
N PHE A 215 4.67 -2.59 -3.02
CA PHE A 215 3.34 -2.38 -2.47
C PHE A 215 3.10 -3.33 -1.32
N SER A 216 2.64 -2.78 -0.22
CA SER A 216 2.39 -3.51 1.02
C SER A 216 0.90 -3.60 1.31
N GLN A 217 0.54 -4.14 2.48
CA GLN A 217 -0.85 -4.31 2.90
C GLN A 217 -1.22 -3.44 4.12
N GLN A 218 -0.44 -2.40 4.41
CA GLN A 218 -0.82 -1.41 5.43
C GLN A 218 -1.79 -0.37 4.88
N SER A 219 -2.71 0.05 5.74
CA SER A 219 -3.73 1.05 5.44
C SER A 219 -3.13 2.45 5.35
N GLY A 220 -3.35 3.16 4.26
CA GLY A 220 -2.92 4.55 4.12
C GLY A 220 -3.20 5.09 2.72
N ALA A 221 -3.44 6.41 2.64
CA ALA A 221 -3.42 7.12 1.37
C ALA A 221 -1.98 7.46 1.00
N ILE A 222 -1.77 7.72 -0.29
CA ILE A 222 -0.47 8.09 -0.86
C ILE A 222 -0.49 9.56 -1.29
N ASP A 223 0.68 10.17 -1.28
CA ASP A 223 0.97 11.49 -1.83
C ASP A 223 2.42 11.54 -2.35
N LEU A 224 2.90 12.74 -2.71
CA LEU A 224 4.23 12.94 -3.27
C LEU A 224 5.39 12.58 -2.32
N SER A 225 5.12 12.44 -1.03
CA SER A 225 6.10 12.05 0.00
C SER A 225 6.14 10.54 0.28
N THR A 226 5.30 9.75 -0.41
CA THR A 226 5.18 8.32 -0.17
C THR A 226 6.49 7.58 -0.50
N ASP A 227 6.96 6.78 0.45
CA ASP A 227 8.06 5.85 0.22
C ASP A 227 7.64 4.74 -0.76
N LEU A 228 8.23 4.78 -1.95
CA LEU A 228 7.94 3.84 -3.03
C LEU A 228 8.43 2.40 -2.76
N THR A 229 9.13 2.16 -1.65
CA THR A 229 9.51 0.80 -1.22
C THR A 229 8.49 0.16 -0.29
N SER A 230 7.44 0.88 0.12
CA SER A 230 6.39 0.32 0.99
C SER A 230 5.03 1.01 0.79
N VAL A 231 4.64 1.19 -0.49
CA VAL A 231 3.42 1.90 -0.89
C VAL A 231 2.18 1.27 -0.22
N PRO A 232 1.44 2.01 0.62
CA PRO A 232 0.29 1.47 1.33
C PRO A 232 -0.89 1.20 0.39
N ARG A 233 -1.67 0.17 0.74
CA ARG A 233 -2.92 -0.19 0.06
C ARG A 233 -3.98 -0.52 1.10
N PHE A 234 -5.23 -0.13 0.83
CA PHE A 234 -6.34 -0.48 1.69
C PHE A 234 -6.97 -1.81 1.25
N PRO A 235 -6.96 -2.85 2.11
CA PRO A 235 -7.76 -4.04 1.87
C PRO A 235 -9.25 -3.65 1.82
N ALA A 236 -9.94 -4.10 0.78
CA ALA A 236 -11.35 -3.79 0.54
C ALA A 236 -12.24 -5.05 0.42
N SER A 237 -11.69 -6.21 0.80
CA SER A 237 -12.42 -7.47 0.98
C SER A 237 -12.88 -7.66 2.43
N LYS A 238 -13.72 -8.67 2.72
CA LYS A 238 -14.21 -8.92 4.09
C LYS A 238 -13.04 -9.11 5.08
N PRO A 239 -13.17 -8.64 6.33
CA PRO A 239 -14.33 -7.96 6.91
C PRO A 239 -14.41 -6.46 6.61
N TYR A 240 -13.60 -5.96 5.68
CA TYR A 240 -13.42 -4.53 5.38
C TYR A 240 -14.17 -4.04 4.14
N ASP A 241 -15.13 -4.81 3.66
CA ASP A 241 -15.94 -4.60 2.45
C ASP A 241 -17.19 -3.73 2.68
N LYS A 242 -17.40 -3.20 3.88
CA LYS A 242 -18.55 -2.33 4.16
C LYS A 242 -18.32 -0.92 3.60
N ILE A 243 -19.35 -0.35 2.98
CA ILE A 243 -19.31 1.01 2.40
C ILE A 243 -18.93 2.09 3.40
N SER A 244 -19.38 2.00 4.66
CA SER A 244 -19.00 2.98 5.68
C SER A 244 -17.48 3.03 5.88
N GLY A 245 -16.84 1.86 5.98
CA GLY A 245 -15.38 1.75 6.10
C GLY A 245 -14.66 2.11 4.81
N LEU A 246 -15.22 1.79 3.65
CA LEU A 246 -14.66 2.18 2.36
C LEU A 246 -14.67 3.69 2.15
N ARG A 247 -15.80 4.37 2.38
CA ARG A 247 -15.94 5.84 2.30
C ARG A 247 -14.85 6.52 3.10
N ASP A 248 -14.70 6.05 4.32
CA ASP A 248 -13.72 6.51 5.28
C ASP A 248 -12.31 6.41 4.65
N LYS A 249 -11.90 5.22 4.21
CA LYS A 249 -10.59 5.01 3.56
C LYS A 249 -10.38 5.90 2.33
N LEU A 250 -11.40 6.01 1.48
CA LEU A 250 -11.37 6.80 0.24
C LEU A 250 -11.17 8.31 0.47
N ASN A 251 -11.64 8.83 1.61
CA ASN A 251 -11.48 10.25 1.96
C ASN A 251 -10.21 10.54 2.76
N SER A 252 -9.38 9.53 3.00
CA SER A 252 -8.13 9.71 3.74
C SER A 252 -7.13 10.60 3.00
N LEU A 253 -6.21 11.16 3.77
CA LEU A 253 -5.04 11.91 3.34
C LEU A 253 -3.79 11.15 3.78
N ALA A 254 -2.73 11.19 2.98
CA ALA A 254 -1.44 10.63 3.36
C ALA A 254 -0.93 11.37 4.60
N PHE A 255 -0.65 10.62 5.66
CA PHE A 255 -0.12 11.20 6.89
C PHE A 255 1.39 11.00 6.90
N ASN A 256 2.12 12.07 6.60
CA ASN A 256 3.56 12.03 6.50
C ASN A 256 4.18 11.93 7.91
N ILE A 257 4.47 10.68 8.28
CA ILE A 257 5.13 10.27 9.52
C ILE A 257 6.38 9.50 9.15
N ARG A 258 7.53 9.89 9.72
CA ARG A 258 8.81 9.23 9.53
C ARG A 258 9.22 8.46 10.78
N LEU A 259 9.86 7.32 10.53
CA LEU A 259 10.50 6.47 11.51
C LEU A 259 11.94 6.25 11.05
N GLU A 260 12.89 6.35 11.98
CA GLU A 260 14.32 6.23 11.70
C GLU A 260 14.98 5.21 12.62
N GLY A 261 16.10 4.63 12.17
CA GLY A 261 16.85 3.62 12.91
C GLY A 261 15.99 2.42 13.29
N GLU A 262 16.14 1.95 14.52
CA GLU A 262 15.40 0.80 15.08
C GLU A 262 13.87 0.99 15.04
N GLN A 263 13.37 2.23 14.98
CA GLN A 263 11.92 2.50 14.92
C GLN A 263 11.34 2.17 13.54
N ALA A 264 12.17 2.17 12.49
CA ALA A 264 11.79 1.81 11.14
C ALA A 264 11.69 0.29 10.95
N GLU A 265 12.20 -0.51 11.89
CA GLU A 265 12.10 -1.96 11.82
C GLU A 265 10.65 -2.44 11.81
N THR A 266 10.45 -3.58 11.18
CA THR A 266 9.14 -4.23 11.05
C THR A 266 9.10 -5.58 11.74
N ILE A 267 10.23 -6.23 12.00
CA ILE A 267 10.29 -7.57 12.59
C ILE A 267 10.86 -7.45 13.99
N PHE A 268 10.14 -7.98 14.98
CA PHE A 268 10.54 -7.96 16.38
C PHE A 268 10.28 -9.33 17.01
N LYS A 269 11.13 -9.74 17.95
CA LYS A 269 10.81 -10.86 18.84
C LYS A 269 9.67 -10.47 19.77
N HIS A 270 8.90 -11.46 20.19
CA HIS A 270 7.87 -11.23 21.20
C HIS A 270 8.47 -10.57 22.45
N LYS A 271 7.77 -9.55 22.97
CA LYS A 271 8.18 -8.73 24.13
C LYS A 271 9.41 -7.85 23.92
N GLU A 272 9.96 -7.75 22.72
CA GLU A 272 11.13 -6.90 22.43
C GLU A 272 10.73 -5.41 22.36
N ALA A 273 9.77 -5.07 21.49
CA ALA A 273 9.32 -3.70 21.33
C ALA A 273 8.43 -3.26 22.51
N LYS A 274 8.80 -2.17 23.18
CA LYS A 274 8.06 -1.60 24.32
C LYS A 274 7.45 -0.23 24.04
N SER A 275 8.00 0.48 23.07
CA SER A 275 7.53 1.79 22.66
C SER A 275 7.83 2.03 21.19
N ILE A 276 7.21 3.08 20.64
CA ILE A 276 7.56 3.63 19.34
C ILE A 276 7.55 5.15 19.40
N ASN A 277 8.51 5.77 18.71
CA ASN A 277 8.59 7.21 18.52
C ASN A 277 8.32 7.56 17.06
N PHE A 278 7.36 8.45 16.83
CA PHE A 278 6.96 8.92 15.51
C PHE A 278 7.40 10.36 15.32
N ALA A 279 8.07 10.66 14.20
CA ALA A 279 8.31 12.01 13.74
C ALA A 279 7.24 12.42 12.72
N ILE A 280 6.65 13.60 12.86
CA ILE A 280 5.57 14.11 12.02
C ILE A 280 6.09 15.28 11.18
N GLU A 281 5.79 15.24 9.88
CA GLU A 281 6.11 16.34 8.96
C GLU A 281 4.89 17.19 8.59
N THR A 282 3.68 16.70 8.84
CA THR A 282 2.42 17.41 8.59
C THR A 282 2.00 18.27 9.79
N GLY A 283 1.64 19.55 9.57
CA GLY A 283 1.15 20.45 10.61
C GLY A 283 -0.36 20.71 10.61
N ASP A 284 -1.10 20.14 9.66
CA ASP A 284 -2.52 20.45 9.39
C ASP A 284 -3.52 19.65 10.25
N PHE A 285 -3.26 19.51 11.55
CA PHE A 285 -4.19 18.86 12.48
C PHE A 285 -3.98 19.37 13.91
N TYR A 286 -5.01 19.27 14.75
CA TYR A 286 -4.86 19.53 16.19
C TYR A 286 -4.23 18.33 16.88
N LYS A 287 -3.17 18.53 17.67
CA LYS A 287 -2.52 17.46 18.45
C LYS A 287 -3.50 16.64 19.30
N SER A 288 -4.56 17.26 19.82
CA SER A 288 -5.62 16.61 20.60
C SER A 288 -6.52 15.68 19.77
N ALA A 289 -6.53 15.82 18.44
CA ALA A 289 -7.28 14.99 17.51
C ALA A 289 -6.47 13.79 16.99
N LEU A 290 -5.17 13.70 17.32
CA LEU A 290 -4.35 12.53 16.97
C LEU A 290 -4.78 11.34 17.81
N ASN A 291 -5.10 10.24 17.14
CA ASN A 291 -5.45 8.98 17.78
C ASN A 291 -4.65 7.85 17.13
N CYS A 292 -4.04 7.00 17.96
CA CYS A 292 -3.33 5.81 17.49
C CYS A 292 -3.92 4.54 18.12
N TYR A 293 -4.10 3.51 17.31
CA TYR A 293 -4.63 2.21 17.69
C TYR A 293 -3.63 1.13 17.31
N ILE A 294 -3.38 0.19 18.23
CA ILE A 294 -2.49 -0.94 17.99
C ILE A 294 -3.31 -2.24 18.01
N SER A 295 -3.09 -3.10 17.01
CA SER A 295 -3.74 -4.41 16.94
C SER A 295 -3.56 -5.19 18.26
N GLY A 296 -4.67 -5.67 18.83
CA GLY A 296 -4.68 -6.39 20.10
C GLY A 296 -4.61 -5.51 21.37
N LEU A 297 -4.14 -4.27 21.27
CA LEU A 297 -4.02 -3.35 22.41
C LEU A 297 -5.06 -2.22 22.39
N GLY A 298 -5.70 -1.97 21.25
CA GLY A 298 -6.71 -0.91 21.09
C GLY A 298 -6.10 0.48 21.08
N LYS A 299 -6.88 1.49 21.50
CA LYS A 299 -6.44 2.90 21.53
C LYS A 299 -5.30 3.08 22.51
N GLN A 300 -4.20 3.69 22.07
CA GLN A 300 -3.04 3.95 22.91
C GLN A 300 -3.00 5.38 23.44
N LYS A 301 -2.28 5.58 24.55
CA LYS A 301 -1.95 6.90 25.10
C LYS A 301 -0.78 7.49 24.31
N ILE A 302 -0.94 8.72 23.87
CA ILE A 302 0.08 9.49 23.14
C ILE A 302 0.77 10.44 24.11
N THR A 303 2.10 10.44 24.07
CA THR A 303 2.94 11.41 24.79
C THR A 303 3.68 12.25 23.76
N TRP A 304 3.36 13.53 23.66
CA TRP A 304 4.09 14.45 22.79
C TRP A 304 5.46 14.74 23.42
N ASN A 305 6.53 14.57 22.64
CA ASN A 305 7.88 14.95 23.09
C ASN A 305 8.15 16.42 22.71
N ASP A 306 7.62 16.86 21.58
CA ASP A 306 7.73 18.23 21.07
C ASP A 306 6.59 18.57 20.08
N ASP A 307 6.81 19.53 19.17
CA ASP A 307 5.84 19.94 18.15
C ASP A 307 5.73 19.03 16.93
N LYS A 308 6.76 18.22 16.69
CA LYS A 308 6.91 17.35 15.53
C LYS A 308 7.16 15.90 15.91
N SER A 309 7.10 15.53 17.18
CA SER A 309 7.26 14.13 17.57
C SER A 309 6.39 13.72 18.75
N PHE A 310 5.97 12.46 18.72
CA PHE A 310 5.25 11.83 19.82
C PHE A 310 5.68 10.38 19.98
N SER A 311 5.46 9.88 21.19
CA SER A 311 5.81 8.53 21.59
C SER A 311 4.56 7.79 22.05
N ILE A 312 4.54 6.49 21.80
CA ILE A 312 3.58 5.55 22.37
C ILE A 312 4.37 4.52 23.17
N ASN A 313 4.14 4.49 24.48
CA ASN A 313 4.55 3.35 25.31
C ASN A 313 3.43 2.31 25.26
N PHE A 314 3.75 1.09 24.85
CA PHE A 314 2.72 0.07 24.68
C PHE A 314 2.11 -0.32 26.02
N SER A 315 0.78 -0.36 26.06
CA SER A 315 0.03 -0.72 27.27
C SER A 315 0.24 -2.18 27.70
N LYS A 316 0.64 -3.05 26.78
CA LYS A 316 0.93 -4.48 26.96
C LYS A 316 1.99 -4.91 25.93
N ASP A 317 2.50 -6.12 26.08
CA ASP A 317 3.31 -6.73 25.02
C ASP A 317 2.50 -6.86 23.71
N LEU A 318 3.16 -6.60 22.58
CA LEU A 318 2.54 -6.80 21.27
C LEU A 318 2.28 -8.29 21.07
N PRO A 319 1.08 -8.69 20.59
CA PRO A 319 0.77 -10.09 20.38
C PRO A 319 1.64 -10.66 19.25
N ILE A 320 2.03 -11.93 19.37
CA ILE A 320 2.67 -12.69 18.28
C ILE A 320 1.79 -12.64 17.03
N GLY A 321 2.38 -12.39 15.87
CA GLY A 321 1.64 -12.27 14.61
C GLY A 321 1.84 -10.94 13.90
N ARG A 322 0.91 -10.63 12.99
CA ARG A 322 0.84 -9.33 12.31
C ARG A 322 0.18 -8.31 13.21
N VAL A 323 0.93 -7.30 13.61
CA VAL A 323 0.47 -6.17 14.41
C VAL A 323 0.55 -4.92 13.56
N ARG A 324 -0.35 -3.97 13.75
CA ARG A 324 -0.27 -2.67 13.07
C ARG A 324 -0.53 -1.55 14.07
N ALA A 325 0.21 -0.46 13.96
CA ALA A 325 -0.16 0.82 14.54
C ALA A 325 -0.84 1.66 13.47
N ASN A 326 -2.13 2.01 13.67
CA ASN A 326 -2.86 2.94 12.82
C ASN A 326 -2.99 4.28 13.56
N CYS A 327 -2.48 5.35 12.98
CA CYS A 327 -2.59 6.70 13.52
C CYS A 327 -3.42 7.58 12.58
N THR A 328 -4.42 8.28 13.13
CA THR A 328 -5.32 9.14 12.37
C THR A 328 -5.52 10.49 13.04
N ALA A 329 -5.64 11.55 12.25
CA ALA A 329 -5.98 12.89 12.73
C ALA A 329 -6.88 13.62 11.73
N ALA A 330 -7.88 14.35 12.21
CA ALA A 330 -8.73 15.17 11.33
C ALA A 330 -7.92 16.34 10.75
N SER A 331 -8.10 16.61 9.45
CA SER A 331 -7.47 17.76 8.78
C SER A 331 -8.15 19.07 9.18
N ILE A 332 -7.36 20.12 9.45
CA ILE A 332 -7.89 21.48 9.68
C ILE A 332 -8.29 22.11 8.35
N SER A 333 -7.45 21.99 7.32
CA SER A 333 -7.66 22.63 6.02
C SER A 333 -8.68 21.92 5.11
N LYS A 334 -8.95 20.63 5.31
CA LYS A 334 -9.88 19.82 4.51
C LYS A 334 -10.97 19.18 5.38
N PRO A 335 -12.04 19.93 5.74
CA PRO A 335 -13.12 19.42 6.58
C PRO A 335 -13.72 18.11 6.05
N GLY A 336 -13.96 17.16 6.96
CA GLY A 336 -14.49 15.84 6.62
C GLY A 336 -13.44 14.82 6.13
N ARG A 337 -12.18 15.23 5.97
CA ARG A 337 -11.06 14.34 5.67
C ARG A 337 -10.13 14.18 6.86
N TYR A 338 -9.35 13.10 6.84
CA TYR A 338 -8.41 12.79 7.89
C TYR A 338 -7.13 12.22 7.33
N TYR A 339 -6.03 12.54 8.00
CA TYR A 339 -4.75 11.93 7.84
C TYR A 339 -4.78 10.48 8.34
N TRP A 340 -4.23 9.55 7.57
CA TRP A 340 -4.12 8.14 7.94
C TRP A 340 -2.70 7.62 7.71
N TYR A 341 -2.09 7.10 8.77
CA TYR A 341 -0.82 6.38 8.74
C TYR A 341 -1.01 4.98 9.30
N SER A 342 -0.32 4.00 8.74
CA SER A 342 -0.23 2.66 9.33
C SER A 342 1.19 2.11 9.23
N LYS A 343 1.73 1.65 10.35
CA LYS A 343 3.00 0.89 10.42
C LYS A 343 2.71 -0.58 10.72
N PRO A 344 3.07 -1.53 9.84
CA PRO A 344 3.01 -2.94 10.19
C PRO A 344 4.22 -3.38 11.01
N TRP A 345 3.99 -4.38 11.85
CA TRP A 345 4.99 -5.14 12.57
C TRP A 345 4.68 -6.63 12.50
N PHE A 346 5.73 -7.44 12.53
CA PHE A 346 5.70 -8.88 12.44
C PHE A 346 6.37 -9.42 13.70
N ILE A 347 5.55 -9.78 14.68
CA ILE A 347 6.01 -10.19 16.00
C ILE A 347 6.24 -11.70 15.98
N LEU A 348 7.51 -12.10 16.04
CA LEU A 348 7.96 -13.48 16.07
C LEU A 348 7.57 -14.14 17.41
N LYS A 349 7.67 -15.47 17.48
CA LYS A 349 7.48 -16.21 18.74
C LYS A 349 8.65 -15.94 19.71
N ASP A 350 8.50 -16.37 20.96
CA ASP A 350 9.53 -16.22 22.00
C ASP A 350 10.88 -16.86 21.60
N ASP A 351 10.86 -17.95 20.81
CA ASP A 351 12.06 -18.63 20.29
C ASP A 351 12.67 -17.95 19.04
N GLY A 352 12.08 -16.85 18.57
CA GLY A 352 12.49 -16.15 17.35
C GLY A 352 12.00 -16.79 16.05
N SER A 353 11.19 -17.85 16.11
CA SER A 353 10.58 -18.45 14.92
C SER A 353 9.34 -17.68 14.46
N TRP A 354 9.02 -17.81 13.17
CA TRP A 354 7.82 -17.23 12.60
C TRP A 354 6.53 -17.94 13.05
N TYR A 355 5.46 -17.16 13.20
CA TYR A 355 4.09 -17.69 13.35
C TYR A 355 3.56 -18.24 12.02
N HIS A 356 2.55 -19.11 12.05
CA HIS A 356 1.95 -19.64 10.81
C HIS A 356 1.20 -18.54 10.04
N LEU A 357 1.23 -18.64 8.72
CA LEU A 357 0.57 -17.70 7.81
C LEU A 357 -0.94 -17.93 7.71
#